data_AF-A0A0J0YSY3-F1
#
_entry.id   AF-A0A0J0YSY3-F1
#
_cell.length_a   1.000
_cell.length_b   1.000
_cell.length_c   1.000
_cell.angle_alpha   90.00
_cell.angle_beta   90.00
_cell.angle_gamma   90.00
#
_symmetry.space_group_name_H-M   'P 1'
#
loop_
_entity.id
_entity.type
_entity.pdbx_description
1 polymer ?
#
loop_
_entity_poly.entity_id
_entity_poly.type
_entity_poly.pdbx_seq_one_letter_code
_entity_poly.pdbx_strand_id
1 'polypeptide(L)'
;MNNRLTVNKFHYSGLPELLGNTHALANSERLSPEDADYLHSCADSAMVSLGSLLETFGRLVEVNSHATEVHRIENETVVQAVLDMNTIVGGLMPVLAEIMQDLKHVQKEGV
;
A
#
# COMPACT_ATOMS: atom_id res chain seq x y z
N MET A 1 15.32 -15.65 -19.30
CA MET A 1 15.56 -15.77 -17.84
C MET A 1 14.21 -15.94 -17.18
N ASN A 2 14.01 -17.02 -16.40
CA ASN A 2 12.78 -17.21 -15.62
C ASN A 2 12.79 -16.22 -14.45
N ASN A 3 11.92 -15.21 -14.50
CA ASN A 3 11.64 -14.35 -13.33
C ASN A 3 10.83 -15.17 -12.34
N ARG A 4 11.51 -15.92 -11.46
CA ARG A 4 10.84 -16.61 -10.35
C ARG A 4 10.35 -15.57 -9.36
N LEU A 5 9.03 -15.39 -9.27
CA LEU A 5 8.40 -14.65 -8.19
C LEU A 5 8.68 -15.32 -6.85
N THR A 6 8.91 -14.50 -5.83
CA THR A 6 8.96 -14.99 -4.46
C THR A 6 7.52 -15.00 -3.94
N VAL A 7 6.79 -16.08 -4.21
CA VAL A 7 5.40 -16.21 -3.75
C VAL A 7 5.41 -16.62 -2.28
N ASN A 8 4.86 -15.76 -1.42
CA ASN A 8 4.70 -16.09 -0.01
C ASN A 8 3.51 -17.04 0.20
N LYS A 9 3.81 -18.30 0.54
CA LYS A 9 2.81 -19.33 0.81
C LYS A 9 2.08 -19.16 2.15
N PHE A 10 2.46 -18.18 2.97
CA PHE A 10 1.86 -17.90 4.28
C PHE A 10 0.75 -16.84 4.24
N HIS A 11 0.21 -16.53 3.06
CA HIS A 11 -0.93 -15.62 2.86
C HIS A 11 -0.73 -14.16 3.31
N TYR A 12 0.48 -13.76 3.70
CA TYR A 12 0.80 -12.34 3.87
C TYR A 12 1.02 -11.72 2.49
N SER A 13 0.02 -10.96 2.04
CA SER A 13 0.06 -10.11 0.85
C SER A 13 0.13 -8.65 1.27
N GLY A 14 0.76 -7.79 0.46
CA GLY A 14 0.87 -6.37 0.76
C GLY A 14 2.13 -5.72 0.21
N LEU A 15 2.46 -4.53 0.74
CA LEU A 15 3.57 -3.72 0.26
C LEU A 15 4.95 -4.43 0.28
N PRO A 16 5.32 -5.21 1.33
CA PRO A 16 6.61 -5.91 1.33
C PRO A 16 6.76 -6.89 0.17
N GLU A 17 5.70 -7.64 -0.15
CA GLU A 17 5.73 -8.60 -1.26
C GLU A 17 5.76 -7.91 -2.62
N LEU A 18 5.08 -6.77 -2.77
CA LEU A 18 5.22 -5.92 -3.96
C LEU A 18 6.67 -5.44 -4.15
N LEU A 19 7.29 -4.93 -3.08
CA LEU A 19 8.66 -4.44 -3.11
C LEU A 19 9.68 -5.56 -3.39
N GLY A 20 9.42 -6.77 -2.86
CA GLY A 20 10.19 -7.96 -3.15
C GLY A 20 10.11 -8.44 -4.61
N ASN A 21 9.11 -7.98 -5.36
CA ASN A 21 8.84 -8.38 -6.74
C ASN A 21 8.89 -7.19 -7.74
N THR A 22 9.64 -6.13 -7.44
CA THR A 22 9.82 -4.95 -8.30
C THR A 22 10.28 -5.27 -9.73
N HIS A 23 11.15 -6.27 -9.90
CA HIS A 23 11.57 -6.73 -11.23
C HIS A 23 10.45 -7.37 -12.05
N ALA A 24 9.47 -8.00 -11.38
CA ALA A 24 8.31 -8.57 -12.03
C ALA A 24 7.34 -7.47 -12.47
N LEU A 25 7.11 -6.45 -11.62
CA LEU A 25 6.31 -5.26 -11.95
C LEU A 25 6.90 -4.49 -13.15
N ALA A 26 8.22 -4.33 -13.22
CA ALA A 26 8.89 -3.69 -14.35
C ALA A 26 8.78 -4.46 -15.68
N ASN A 27 8.34 -5.72 -15.64
CA ASN A 27 8.14 -6.58 -16.81
C ASN A 27 6.71 -7.13 -16.83
N SER A 28 5.72 -6.32 -16.43
CA SER A 28 4.33 -6.72 -16.23
C SER A 28 3.72 -7.41 -17.46
N GLU A 29 4.06 -6.97 -18.66
CA GLU A 29 3.61 -7.55 -19.95
C GLU A 29 4.00 -9.02 -20.15
N ARG A 30 4.97 -9.54 -19.39
CA ARG A 30 5.47 -10.92 -19.50
C ARG A 30 4.99 -11.81 -18.35
N LEU A 31 4.14 -11.29 -17.48
CA LEU A 31 3.60 -12.05 -16.34
C LEU A 31 2.56 -13.03 -16.83
N SER A 32 2.49 -14.18 -16.16
CA SER A 32 1.32 -15.04 -16.29
C SER A 32 0.09 -14.38 -15.65
N PRO A 33 -1.13 -14.73 -16.06
CA PRO A 33 -2.34 -14.22 -15.41
C PRO A 33 -2.37 -14.48 -13.89
N GLU A 34 -1.90 -15.66 -13.44
CA GLU A 34 -1.84 -16.01 -12.02
C GLU A 34 -0.89 -15.12 -11.23
N ASP A 35 0.26 -14.79 -11.82
CA ASP A 35 1.25 -13.90 -11.24
C ASP A 35 0.75 -12.45 -11.17
N ALA A 36 0.05 -12.01 -12.22
CA ALA A 36 -0.58 -10.69 -12.26
C ALA A 36 -1.69 -10.58 -11.20
N ASP A 37 -2.53 -11.61 -11.03
CA ASP A 37 -3.55 -11.70 -9.98
C ASP A 37 -2.93 -11.60 -8.57
N TYR A 38 -1.83 -12.32 -8.32
CA TYR A 38 -1.14 -12.29 -7.04
C TYR A 38 -0.58 -10.89 -6.72
N LEU A 39 0.11 -10.26 -7.66
CA LEU A 39 0.67 -8.92 -7.48
C LEU A 39 -0.43 -7.86 -7.34
N HIS A 40 -1.54 -8.01 -8.07
CA HIS A 40 -2.70 -7.14 -7.93
C HIS A 40 -3.30 -7.26 -6.52
N SER A 41 -3.45 -8.48 -6.01
CA SER A 41 -3.92 -8.70 -4.64
C SER A 41 -2.98 -8.10 -3.59
N CYS A 42 -1.66 -8.13 -3.82
CA CYS A 42 -0.70 -7.47 -2.94
C CYS A 42 -0.85 -5.94 -2.96
N ALA A 43 -1.07 -5.34 -4.14
CA ALA A 43 -1.31 -3.90 -4.26
C ALA A 43 -2.62 -3.45 -3.61
N ASP A 44 -3.69 -4.21 -3.79
CA ASP A 44 -4.98 -3.96 -3.14
C ASP A 44 -4.87 -4.03 -1.61
N SER A 45 -4.23 -5.08 -1.10
CA SER A 45 -3.99 -5.25 0.35
C SER A 45 -3.13 -4.11 0.94
N ALA A 46 -2.11 -3.66 0.20
CA ALA A 46 -1.30 -2.51 0.59
C ALA A 46 -2.14 -1.22 0.65
N MET A 47 -3.00 -0.99 -0.34
CA MET A 47 -3.87 0.18 -0.40
C MET A 47 -4.88 0.19 0.76
N VAL A 48 -5.50 -0.94 1.07
CA VAL A 48 -6.40 -1.08 2.23
C VAL A 48 -5.65 -0.79 3.54
N SER A 49 -4.47 -1.39 3.73
CA SER A 49 -3.67 -1.20 4.95
C SER A 49 -3.27 0.26 5.16
N LEU A 50 -2.87 0.94 4.08
CA LEU A 50 -2.53 2.37 4.10
C LEU A 50 -3.75 3.24 4.43
N GLY A 51 -4.93 2.90 3.90
CA GLY A 51 -6.18 3.58 4.23
C GLY A 51 -6.54 3.43 5.72
N SER A 52 -6.44 2.22 6.27
CA SER A 52 -6.66 1.97 7.70
C SER A 52 -5.66 2.71 8.60
N LEU A 53 -4.41 2.86 8.14
CA LEU A 53 -3.40 3.64 8.85
C LEU A 53 -3.80 5.12 8.92
N LEU A 54 -4.22 5.73 7.81
CA LEU A 54 -4.71 7.11 7.78
C LEU A 54 -5.92 7.32 8.71
N GLU A 55 -6.87 6.39 8.69
CA GLU A 55 -8.03 6.44 9.59
C GLU A 55 -7.61 6.37 11.06
N THR A 56 -6.68 5.48 11.39
CA THR A 56 -6.15 5.32 12.75
C THR A 56 -5.49 6.60 13.23
N PHE A 57 -4.69 7.26 12.37
CA PHE A 57 -4.10 8.55 12.71
C PHE A 57 -5.15 9.64 12.91
N GLY A 58 -6.17 9.71 12.07
CA GLY A 58 -7.29 10.65 12.27
C GLY A 58 -7.96 10.48 13.63
N ARG A 59 -8.20 9.24 14.05
CA ARG A 59 -8.75 8.92 15.38
C ARG A 59 -7.79 9.32 16.52
N LEU A 60 -6.48 9.13 16.35
CA LEU A 60 -5.49 9.54 17.37
C LEU A 60 -5.43 11.06 17.53
N VAL A 61 -5.57 11.82 16.44
CA VAL A 61 -5.64 13.28 16.47
C VAL A 61 -6.89 13.74 17.22
N GLU A 62 -8.03 13.11 16.94
CA GLU A 62 -9.29 13.38 17.64
C GLU A 62 -9.20 13.04 19.13
N VAL A 63 -8.59 11.91 19.50
CA VAL A 63 -8.34 11.57 20.91
C VAL A 63 -7.43 12.62 21.58
N ASN A 64 -6.37 13.05 20.89
CA ASN A 64 -5.47 14.06 21.42
C ASN A 64 -6.16 15.42 21.64
N SER A 65 -7.05 15.84 20.74
CA SER A 65 -7.75 17.13 20.89
C SER A 65 -8.67 17.20 22.10
N HIS A 66 -9.15 16.04 22.57
CA HIS A 66 -9.99 15.90 23.77
C HIS A 66 -9.22 15.45 25.02
N ALA A 67 -7.92 15.21 24.92
CA ALA A 67 -7.10 14.77 26.03
C ALA A 67 -6.93 15.87 27.10
N THR A 68 -6.88 15.45 28.37
CA THR A 68 -6.54 16.33 29.48
C THR A 68 -5.13 16.91 29.28
N GLU A 69 -4.85 18.09 29.84
CA GLU A 69 -3.59 18.81 29.63
C GLU A 69 -2.33 17.97 29.92
N VAL A 70 -2.40 17.05 30.89
CA VAL A 70 -1.29 16.15 31.27
C VAL A 70 -0.97 15.10 30.20
N HIS A 71 -1.93 14.74 29.35
CA HIS A 71 -1.79 13.69 28.33
C HIS A 71 -1.88 14.21 26.91
N ARG A 72 -2.07 15.52 26.74
CA ARG A 72 -2.20 16.16 25.44
C ARG A 72 -0.82 16.39 24.83
N ILE A 73 -0.59 15.83 23.65
CA ILE A 73 0.54 16.17 22.81
C ILE A 73 0.30 17.55 22.22
N GLU A 74 1.35 18.36 22.15
CA GLU A 74 1.30 19.69 21.54
C GLU A 74 0.77 19.63 20.10
N ASN A 75 -0.14 20.54 19.78
CA ASN A 75 -0.84 20.54 18.49
C ASN A 75 0.11 20.65 17.30
N GLU A 76 1.20 21.41 17.40
CA GLU A 76 2.19 21.53 16.32
C GLU A 76 2.84 20.18 15.99
N THR A 77 3.18 19.39 17.02
CA THR A 77 3.76 18.04 16.85
C THR A 77 2.76 17.10 16.17
N VAL A 78 1.49 17.15 16.58
CA VAL A 78 0.43 16.33 15.99
C VAL A 78 0.17 16.73 14.53
N VAL A 79 0.10 18.02 14.24
CA VAL A 79 -0.10 18.54 12.88
C VAL A 79 1.05 18.12 11.97
N GLN A 80 2.30 18.25 12.42
CA GLN A 80 3.45 17.84 11.61
C GLN A 80 3.43 16.34 11.33
N ALA A 81 3.16 15.50 12.33
CA ALA A 81 3.06 14.05 12.14
C ALA A 81 1.96 13.66 11.14
N VAL A 82 0.80 14.33 11.19
CA VAL A 82 -0.30 14.11 10.24
C VAL A 82 0.09 14.54 8.82
N LEU A 83 0.77 15.68 8.67
CA LEU A 83 1.25 16.17 7.37
C LEU A 83 2.27 15.21 6.74
N ASP A 84 3.24 14.74 7.53
CA ASP A 84 4.26 13.79 7.07
C ASP A 84 3.61 12.48 6.63
N MET A 85 2.69 11.95 7.45
CA MET A 85 1.94 10.73 7.12
C MET A 85 1.06 10.88 5.88
N ASN A 86 0.32 11.99 5.76
CA ASN A 86 -0.49 12.26 4.56
C ASN A 86 0.38 12.38 3.32
N THR A 87 1.56 12.97 3.42
CA THR A 87 2.49 13.11 2.30
C THR A 87 2.99 11.73 1.84
N ILE A 88 3.42 10.89 2.80
CA ILE A 88 3.92 9.55 2.51
C ILE A 88 2.80 8.67 1.92
N VAL A 89 1.66 8.57 2.60
CA VAL A 89 0.57 7.68 2.17
C VAL A 89 -0.13 8.22 0.92
N GLY A 90 -0.40 9.52 0.87
CA GLY A 90 -1.01 10.17 -0.28
C GLY A 90 -0.16 10.09 -1.55
N GLY A 91 1.16 10.01 -1.43
CA GLY A 91 2.05 9.74 -2.57
C GLY A 91 2.05 8.27 -3.00
N LEU A 92 1.87 7.33 -2.07
CA LEU A 92 1.90 5.89 -2.35
C LEU A 92 0.59 5.35 -2.96
N MET A 93 -0.56 5.88 -2.54
CA MET A 93 -1.87 5.39 -3.01
C MET A 93 -2.06 5.50 -4.54
N PRO A 94 -1.71 6.63 -5.22
CA PRO A 94 -1.79 6.73 -6.68
C PRO A 94 -0.89 5.70 -7.38
N VAL A 95 0.33 5.49 -6.88
CA VAL A 95 1.28 4.53 -7.46
C VAL A 95 0.73 3.10 -7.36
N LEU A 96 0.13 2.73 -6.23
CA LEU A 96 -0.52 1.43 -6.07
C LEU A 96 -1.73 1.28 -7.00
N ALA A 97 -2.52 2.33 -7.20
CA ALA A 97 -3.66 2.32 -8.11
C ALA A 97 -3.22 2.14 -9.58
N GLU A 98 -2.15 2.81 -10.01
CA GLU A 98 -1.54 2.62 -11.33
C GLU A 98 -1.08 1.17 -11.52
N ILE A 99 -0.34 0.62 -10.55
CA ILE A 99 0.09 -0.79 -10.58
C ILE A 99 -1.10 -1.74 -10.73
N MET A 100 -2.19 -1.53 -9.98
CA MET A 100 -3.39 -2.36 -10.08
C MET A 100 -4.04 -2.27 -11.47
N GLN A 101 -4.10 -1.06 -12.05
CA GLN A 101 -4.66 -0.87 -13.38
C GLN A 101 -3.84 -1.60 -14.45
N ASP A 102 -2.51 -1.49 -14.38
CA ASP A 102 -1.60 -2.13 -15.33
C ASP A 102 -1.72 -3.66 -15.25
N LEU A 103 -1.73 -4.22 -14.04
CA LEU A 103 -1.88 -5.67 -13.83
C LEU A 103 -3.25 -6.18 -14.33
N LYS A 104 -4.30 -5.36 -14.20
CA LYS A 104 -5.63 -5.70 -14.72
C LYS A 104 -5.69 -5.75 -16.25
N HIS A 105 -4.82 -5.00 -16.93
CA HIS A 105 -4.71 -5.06 -18.37
C HIS A 105 -4.11 -6.40 -18.82
N VAL A 106 -3.04 -6.85 -18.15
CA VAL A 106 -2.37 -8.14 -18.40
C VAL A 106 -3.33 -9.33 -18.25
N GLN A 107 -4.19 -9.29 -17.22
CA GLN A 107 -5.23 -10.32 -17.00
C GLN A 107 -6.23 -10.44 -18.16
N LYS A 108 -6.54 -9.33 -18.86
CA LYS A 108 -7.53 -9.33 -19.96
C LYS A 108 -6.95 -9.81 -21.28
N GLU A 109 -5.64 -9.67 -21.48
CA GLU A 109 -4.96 -10.08 -22.71
C GLU A 109 -4.50 -11.54 -22.69
N GLY A 110 -4.41 -12.14 -21.50
CA GLY A 110 -4.07 -13.56 -21.31
C GLY A 110 -5.24 -14.55 -21.44
N VAL A 111 -6.42 -14.09 -21.88
CA VAL A 111 -7.65 -14.90 -22.10
C VAL A 111 -7.92 -15.09 -23.58
#